data_AF-A0A9P9PJ68-F1
#
_entry.id   AF-A0A9P9PJ68-F1
#
_cell.length_a   1.000
_cell.length_b   1.000
_cell.length_c   1.000
_cell.angle_alpha   90.00
_cell.angle_beta   90.00
_cell.angle_gamma   90.00
#
_symmetry.space_group_name_H-M   'P 1'
#
loop_
_entity.id
_entity.type
_entity.pdbx_description
1 polymer ?
#
loop_
_entity_poly.entity_id
_entity_poly.type
_entity_poly.pdbx_seq_one_letter_code
_entity_poly.pdbx_strand_id
1 'polypeptide(L)'
;MAALFEAELCHAMKRLTLHNDAAKFDIEISGNCDPDKKLSSFSEDSITKIPIAPSDIQIDCQVSVIPKLQHFCRQFDVYADYDDKEAGQALTSYIDRLPLRVLKPRNFHGSLKLLDTQSNGHTFALDLCKRDGTLQSKHMIHPWGKEINHGPVLILILLTVRKEYRRQGIAQMLLNAQIAQAKKQRRGLRFMFVKPGVCPDDIAEQVHDNMSLEETMEVRRRAYAKAVRFYRAYGFRRVGLSNWFCLAMDQEHPSHNIAPEDDPNPAPHTEREMSELYQLMGIQI
;
A
#
# COMPACT_ATOMS: atom_id res chain seq x y z
N MET A 1 -3.35 10.65 -25.46
CA MET A 1 -4.48 9.84 -24.95
C MET A 1 -4.24 9.30 -23.53
N ALA A 2 -3.01 9.01 -23.09
CA ALA A 2 -2.72 8.60 -21.70
C ALA A 2 -3.05 9.68 -20.64
N ALA A 3 -2.75 10.96 -20.92
CA ALA A 3 -3.08 12.07 -20.01
C ALA A 3 -4.59 12.29 -19.80
N LEU A 4 -5.43 11.89 -20.77
CA LEU A 4 -6.89 11.94 -20.65
C LEU A 4 -7.41 10.82 -19.73
N PHE A 5 -6.77 9.65 -19.75
CA PHE A 5 -7.13 8.51 -18.90
C PHE A 5 -6.71 8.72 -17.44
N GLU A 6 -5.57 9.37 -17.19
CA GLU A 6 -5.09 9.71 -15.84
C GLU A 6 -5.88 10.87 -15.20
N ALA A 7 -6.30 11.87 -15.98
CA ALA A 7 -7.20 12.92 -15.53
C ALA A 7 -8.59 12.36 -15.20
N GLU A 8 -9.09 11.40 -15.97
CA GLU A 8 -10.34 10.69 -15.68
C GLU A 8 -10.24 9.82 -14.41
N LEU A 9 -9.09 9.19 -14.14
CA LEU A 9 -8.86 8.43 -12.90
C LEU A 9 -8.86 9.34 -11.65
N CYS A 10 -8.14 10.46 -11.71
CA CYS A 10 -8.10 11.46 -10.64
C CYS A 10 -9.49 12.12 -10.44
N HIS A 11 -10.25 12.32 -11.52
CA HIS A 11 -11.60 12.88 -11.45
C HIS A 11 -12.66 11.87 -10.98
N ALA A 12 -12.55 10.58 -11.36
CA ALA A 12 -13.42 9.51 -10.92
C ALA A 12 -13.23 9.20 -9.42
N MET A 13 -11.99 9.24 -8.93
CA MET A 13 -11.69 9.11 -7.50
C MET A 13 -12.30 10.27 -6.67
N LYS A 14 -12.25 11.51 -7.18
CA LYS A 14 -12.91 12.67 -6.53
C LYS A 14 -14.45 12.59 -6.52
N ARG A 15 -15.07 11.92 -7.50
CA ARG A 15 -16.55 11.74 -7.54
C ARG A 15 -17.05 10.70 -6.56
N LEU A 16 -16.26 9.67 -6.24
CA LEU A 16 -16.60 8.67 -5.22
C LEU A 16 -16.59 9.26 -3.80
N THR A 17 -15.83 10.33 -3.56
CA THR A 17 -15.77 11.04 -2.27
C THR A 17 -17.03 11.87 -1.97
N LEU A 18 -17.83 12.23 -2.97
CA LEU A 18 -18.99 13.13 -2.81
C LEU A 18 -20.31 12.41 -2.45
N HIS A 19 -20.32 11.08 -2.28
CA HIS A 19 -21.54 10.29 -2.11
C HIS A 19 -21.51 9.29 -0.94
N ASN A 20 -20.92 9.67 0.19
CA ASN A 20 -21.12 8.89 1.43
C ASN A 20 -21.35 9.80 2.62
N ASP A 21 -22.59 9.81 3.13
CA ASP A 21 -22.92 10.29 4.46
C ASP A 21 -22.21 9.39 5.49
N ALA A 22 -21.09 9.87 6.03
CA ALA A 22 -20.30 9.17 7.03
C ALA A 22 -20.64 9.68 8.44
N ALA A 23 -20.97 8.76 9.35
CA ALA A 23 -21.01 9.03 10.78
C ALA A 23 -19.58 9.26 11.29
N LYS A 24 -19.30 10.47 11.82
CA LYS A 24 -18.04 10.82 12.49
C LYS A 24 -17.91 10.06 13.81
N PHE A 25 -16.72 9.49 14.05
CA PHE A 25 -16.30 8.98 15.35
C PHE A 25 -14.88 9.46 15.62
N ASP A 26 -14.70 10.23 16.70
CA ASP A 26 -13.40 10.74 17.11
C ASP A 26 -12.55 9.60 17.70
N ILE A 27 -11.27 9.53 17.32
CA ILE A 27 -10.31 8.57 17.85
C ILE A 27 -9.13 9.34 18.44
N GLU A 28 -8.99 9.34 19.77
CA GLU A 28 -7.75 9.74 20.44
C GLU A 28 -6.76 8.57 20.41
N ILE A 29 -5.58 8.77 19.81
CA ILE A 29 -4.45 7.84 19.91
C ILE A 29 -3.35 8.51 20.72
N SER A 30 -3.15 8.05 21.97
CA SER A 30 -1.98 8.40 22.77
C SER A 30 -0.86 7.39 22.51
N GLY A 31 0.28 7.89 22.03
CA GLY A 31 1.47 7.09 21.75
C GLY A 31 2.72 7.84 22.19
N ASN A 32 3.38 7.35 23.22
CA ASN A 32 4.62 7.89 23.78
C ASN A 32 5.80 7.39 22.93
N CYS A 33 6.54 8.29 22.28
CA CYS A 33 7.72 7.97 21.48
C CYS A 33 9.00 8.51 22.14
N ASP A 34 9.94 7.59 22.37
CA ASP A 34 11.27 7.80 22.97
C ASP A 34 12.22 8.49 21.97
N PRO A 35 12.89 9.63 22.32
CA PRO A 35 13.52 10.52 21.34
C PRO A 35 14.98 10.19 20.94
N ASP A 36 15.64 9.17 21.50
CA ASP A 36 17.10 9.02 21.31
C ASP A 36 17.51 8.02 20.21
N LYS A 37 17.41 8.43 18.94
CA LYS A 37 18.24 7.88 17.85
C LYS A 37 18.74 8.98 16.91
N LYS A 38 20.02 9.32 17.05
CA LYS A 38 20.78 10.22 16.17
C LYS A 38 20.92 9.62 14.77
N LEU A 39 20.40 10.31 13.74
CA LEU A 39 20.79 10.11 12.34
C LEU A 39 21.71 11.24 11.88
N SER A 40 22.81 10.85 11.26
CA SER A 40 23.84 11.69 10.66
C SER A 40 23.35 12.41 9.39
N SER A 41 23.95 13.58 9.18
CA SER A 41 23.65 14.63 8.20
C SER A 41 23.65 14.21 6.73
N PHE A 42 22.63 14.66 5.99
CA PHE A 42 22.66 14.90 4.55
C PHE A 42 22.18 16.34 4.30
N SER A 43 22.99 17.11 3.58
CA SER A 43 22.68 18.47 3.13
C SER A 43 21.96 18.46 1.79
N GLU A 44 20.91 19.26 1.65
CA GLU A 44 20.60 20.03 0.43
C GLU A 44 19.47 21.03 0.73
N ASP A 45 19.79 22.31 0.50
CA ASP A 45 19.00 23.54 0.33
C ASP A 45 17.76 23.85 1.18
N SER A 46 17.94 24.93 1.93
CA SER A 46 17.14 25.44 3.03
C SER A 46 15.89 26.20 2.57
N ILE A 47 14.77 25.50 2.48
CA ILE A 47 13.54 26.00 3.11
C ILE A 47 13.56 25.40 4.51
N THR A 48 13.78 26.22 5.54
CA THR A 48 13.68 25.81 6.95
C THR A 48 12.22 25.46 7.26
N LYS A 49 11.79 24.27 6.84
CA LYS A 49 10.52 23.70 7.23
C LYS A 49 10.60 23.46 8.73
N ILE A 50 9.80 24.22 9.47
CA ILE A 50 9.58 24.00 10.89
C ILE A 50 9.10 22.55 11.03
N PRO A 51 9.72 21.71 11.86
CA PRO A 51 9.23 20.36 12.11
C PRO A 51 7.78 20.44 12.60
N ILE A 52 6.84 19.83 11.88
CA ILE A 52 5.45 19.73 12.33
C ILE A 52 5.44 18.82 13.55
N ALA A 53 4.89 19.32 14.66
CA ALA A 53 4.69 18.48 15.84
C ALA A 53 3.62 17.43 15.51
N PRO A 54 3.82 16.15 15.90
CA PRO A 54 2.81 15.11 15.66
C PRO A 54 1.42 15.44 16.22
N SER A 55 1.33 16.31 17.24
CA SER A 55 0.09 16.78 17.85
C SER A 55 -0.78 17.63 16.92
N ASP A 56 -0.20 18.22 15.88
CA ASP A 56 -0.90 19.17 15.01
C ASP A 56 -1.54 18.47 13.80
N ILE A 57 -1.32 17.16 13.67
CA ILE A 57 -1.85 16.34 12.58
C ILE A 57 -3.11 15.66 13.06
N GLN A 58 -4.23 15.96 12.41
CA GLN A 58 -5.49 15.30 12.63
C GLN A 58 -5.57 14.05 11.76
N ILE A 59 -5.95 12.92 12.34
CA ILE A 59 -6.10 11.65 11.62
C ILE A 59 -7.58 11.25 11.65
N ASP A 60 -8.19 11.24 10.47
CA ASP A 60 -9.56 10.84 10.28
C ASP A 60 -9.64 9.50 9.56
N CYS A 61 -10.55 8.63 10.00
CA CYS A 61 -10.76 7.33 9.38
C CYS A 61 -12.22 7.15 8.97
N GLN A 62 -12.41 6.88 7.69
CA GLN A 62 -13.69 6.51 7.10
C GLN A 62 -13.70 5.01 6.80
N VAL A 63 -14.79 4.35 7.17
CA VAL A 63 -15.02 2.93 6.86
C VAL A 63 -16.14 2.83 5.85
N SER A 64 -15.83 2.32 4.67
CA SER A 64 -16.83 2.04 3.65
C SER A 64 -17.05 0.53 3.49
N VAL A 65 -18.28 0.17 3.17
CA VAL A 65 -18.70 -1.22 2.98
C VAL A 65 -19.42 -1.31 1.64
N ILE A 66 -18.87 -2.10 0.73
CA ILE A 66 -19.53 -2.38 -0.54
C ILE A 66 -20.65 -3.38 -0.26
N PRO A 67 -21.95 -3.05 -0.45
CA PRO A 67 -23.06 -3.92 -0.01
C PRO A 67 -22.97 -5.36 -0.55
N LYS A 68 -22.50 -5.52 -1.80
CA LYS A 68 -22.32 -6.84 -2.44
C LYS A 68 -21.21 -7.70 -1.81
N LEU A 69 -20.27 -7.07 -1.10
CA LEU A 69 -19.06 -7.69 -0.56
C LEU A 69 -18.96 -7.59 0.96
N GLN A 70 -19.94 -6.96 1.62
CA GLN A 70 -19.97 -6.66 3.05
C GLN A 70 -19.67 -7.86 3.97
N HIS A 71 -19.99 -9.07 3.50
CA HIS A 71 -19.78 -10.31 4.25
C HIS A 71 -18.31 -10.68 4.40
N PHE A 72 -17.44 -10.21 3.49
CA PHE A 72 -16.03 -10.58 3.47
C PHE A 72 -15.08 -9.41 3.22
N CYS A 73 -15.55 -8.24 2.82
CA CYS A 73 -14.70 -7.09 2.55
C CYS A 73 -15.21 -5.80 3.19
N ARG A 74 -14.27 -5.02 3.69
CA ARG A 74 -14.45 -3.64 4.15
C ARG A 74 -13.28 -2.81 3.62
N GLN A 75 -13.55 -1.55 3.30
CA GLN A 75 -12.52 -0.60 2.91
C GLN A 75 -12.32 0.42 4.02
N PHE A 76 -11.07 0.76 4.27
CA PHE A 76 -10.70 1.79 5.24
C PHE A 76 -9.94 2.87 4.49
N ASP A 77 -10.48 4.07 4.53
CA ASP A 77 -9.84 5.28 4.01
C ASP A 77 -9.41 6.11 5.21
N VAL A 78 -8.12 6.43 5.30
CA VAL A 78 -7.55 7.20 6.40
C VAL A 78 -6.89 8.42 5.81
N TYR A 79 -7.27 9.59 6.31
CA TYR A 79 -6.73 10.88 5.92
C TYR A 79 -5.90 11.44 7.07
N ALA A 80 -4.86 12.17 6.70
CA ALA A 80 -4.10 13.00 7.60
C ALA A 80 -4.24 14.44 7.13
N ASP A 81 -4.72 15.31 8.00
CA ASP A 81 -4.87 16.74 7.75
C ASP A 81 -3.93 17.53 8.67
N TYR A 82 -3.35 18.60 8.14
CA TYR A 82 -2.56 19.56 8.88
C TYR A 82 -3.03 20.97 8.52
N ASP A 83 -3.47 21.74 9.52
CA ASP A 83 -4.00 23.10 9.31
C ASP A 83 -5.11 23.14 8.23
N ASP A 84 -6.10 22.25 8.39
CA ASP A 84 -7.24 22.05 7.47
C ASP A 84 -6.85 21.71 6.02
N LYS A 85 -5.63 21.23 5.79
CA LYS A 85 -5.14 20.80 4.48
C LYS A 85 -4.75 19.33 4.49
N GLU A 86 -5.18 18.62 3.46
CA GLU A 86 -4.83 17.22 3.23
C GLU A 86 -3.31 17.05 3.14
N ALA A 87 -2.75 16.37 4.14
CA ALA A 87 -1.34 16.05 4.22
C ALA A 87 -1.01 14.68 3.64
N GLY A 88 -1.93 13.73 3.73
CA GLY A 88 -1.79 12.41 3.13
C GLY A 88 -3.03 11.54 3.25
N GLN A 89 -3.02 10.42 2.52
CA GLN A 89 -4.11 9.47 2.48
C GLN A 89 -3.55 8.04 2.46
N ALA A 90 -4.27 7.12 3.11
CA ALA A 90 -4.07 5.68 2.95
C ALA A 90 -5.41 5.00 2.70
N LEU A 91 -5.46 4.13 1.69
CA LEU A 91 -6.63 3.31 1.38
C LEU A 91 -6.25 1.83 1.53
N THR A 92 -7.04 1.09 2.29
CA THR A 92 -6.86 -0.36 2.45
C THR A 92 -8.15 -1.14 2.24
N SER A 93 -8.00 -2.41 1.84
CA SER A 93 -9.08 -3.40 1.82
C SER A 93 -8.82 -4.49 2.84
N TYR A 94 -9.70 -4.59 3.83
CA TYR A 94 -9.75 -5.72 4.75
C TYR A 94 -10.53 -6.85 4.11
N ILE A 95 -9.92 -8.04 4.01
CA ILE A 95 -10.52 -9.23 3.39
C ILE A 95 -10.57 -10.36 4.41
N ASP A 96 -11.78 -10.71 4.81
CA ASP A 96 -12.07 -11.91 5.58
C ASP A 96 -12.19 -13.11 4.65
N ARG A 97 -11.23 -14.03 4.74
CA ARG A 97 -11.18 -15.18 3.83
C ARG A 97 -12.11 -16.32 4.22
N LEU A 98 -12.62 -16.35 5.46
CA LEU A 98 -13.44 -17.47 5.90
C LEU A 98 -14.77 -17.56 5.14
N PRO A 99 -15.56 -16.46 4.99
CA PRO A 99 -16.77 -16.49 4.19
C PRO A 99 -16.51 -16.87 2.73
N LEU A 100 -15.38 -16.42 2.17
CA LEU A 100 -14.98 -16.75 0.79
C LEU A 100 -14.75 -18.26 0.57
N ARG A 101 -14.32 -19.00 1.59
CA ARG A 101 -14.15 -20.46 1.51
C ARG A 101 -15.47 -21.22 1.58
N VAL A 102 -16.47 -20.65 2.25
CA VAL A 102 -17.77 -21.29 2.46
C VAL A 102 -18.72 -21.04 1.27
N LEU A 103 -18.58 -19.89 0.59
CA LEU A 103 -19.42 -19.49 -0.54
C LEU A 103 -19.04 -20.25 -1.84
N LYS A 104 -19.46 -21.52 -1.96
CA LYS A 104 -19.45 -22.23 -3.26
C LYS A 104 -20.50 -21.61 -4.19
N PRO A 105 -20.22 -21.38 -5.49
CA PRO A 105 -19.08 -21.88 -6.27
C PRO A 105 -17.98 -20.84 -6.55
N ARG A 106 -17.97 -19.67 -5.90
CA ARG A 106 -17.03 -18.61 -6.27
C ARG A 106 -15.62 -18.99 -5.82
N ASN A 107 -14.70 -19.11 -6.77
CA ASN A 107 -13.28 -19.18 -6.44
C ASN A 107 -12.79 -17.82 -5.90
N PHE A 108 -11.71 -17.84 -5.12
CA PHE A 108 -11.17 -16.68 -4.42
C PHE A 108 -10.86 -15.53 -5.39
N HIS A 109 -10.27 -15.85 -6.55
CA HIS A 109 -9.96 -14.89 -7.60
C HIS A 109 -11.20 -14.16 -8.11
N GLY A 110 -12.26 -14.89 -8.45
CA GLY A 110 -13.51 -14.32 -8.95
C GLY A 110 -14.22 -13.45 -7.91
N SER A 111 -14.08 -13.76 -6.62
CA SER A 111 -14.64 -12.94 -5.55
C SER A 111 -13.90 -11.61 -5.40
N LEU A 112 -12.57 -11.61 -5.53
CA LEU A 112 -11.76 -10.39 -5.45
C LEU A 112 -11.81 -9.56 -6.75
N LYS A 113 -12.12 -10.17 -7.90
CA LYS A 113 -12.42 -9.43 -9.13
C LYS A 113 -13.62 -8.47 -8.97
N LEU A 114 -14.51 -8.73 -8.01
CA LEU A 114 -15.66 -7.86 -7.70
C LEU A 114 -15.27 -6.60 -6.93
N LEU A 115 -14.04 -6.52 -6.39
CA LEU A 115 -13.53 -5.33 -5.68
C LEU A 115 -13.14 -4.18 -6.62
N ASP A 116 -13.61 -4.21 -7.86
CA ASP A 116 -13.20 -3.40 -9.02
C ASP A 116 -11.92 -3.92 -9.71
N THR A 117 -11.90 -3.84 -11.04
CA THR A 117 -10.85 -4.36 -11.93
C THR A 117 -9.50 -3.66 -11.74
N GLN A 118 -9.51 -2.46 -11.15
CA GLN A 118 -8.31 -1.69 -10.83
C GLN A 118 -7.83 -1.88 -9.37
N SER A 119 -8.51 -2.71 -8.58
CA SER A 119 -8.12 -2.91 -7.18
C SER A 119 -6.90 -3.82 -7.05
N ASN A 120 -5.95 -3.42 -6.20
CA ASN A 120 -4.83 -4.25 -5.77
C ASN A 120 -5.28 -5.60 -5.17
N GLY A 121 -6.55 -5.75 -4.78
CA GLY A 121 -7.13 -7.01 -4.29
C GLY A 121 -7.17 -8.13 -5.34
N HIS A 122 -7.56 -7.82 -6.58
CA HIS A 122 -7.56 -8.84 -7.64
C HIS A 122 -6.13 -9.22 -8.05
N THR A 123 -5.25 -8.23 -8.20
CA THR A 123 -3.82 -8.43 -8.47
C THR A 123 -3.15 -9.25 -7.36
N PHE A 124 -3.47 -8.98 -6.09
CA PHE A 124 -3.03 -9.80 -4.95
C PHE A 124 -3.45 -11.26 -5.12
N ALA A 125 -4.71 -11.50 -5.48
CA ALA A 125 -5.23 -12.84 -5.66
C ALA A 125 -4.48 -13.61 -6.76
N LEU A 126 -4.24 -12.96 -7.90
CA LEU A 126 -3.57 -13.55 -9.05
C LEU A 126 -2.07 -13.78 -8.81
N ASP A 127 -1.39 -12.77 -8.27
CA ASP A 127 0.07 -12.80 -8.07
C ASP A 127 0.45 -13.80 -6.97
N LEU A 128 -0.27 -13.81 -5.84
CA LEU A 128 0.13 -14.56 -4.65
C LEU A 128 -0.66 -15.83 -4.39
N CYS A 129 -1.94 -15.88 -4.76
CA CYS A 129 -2.84 -16.93 -4.30
C CYS A 129 -3.21 -17.94 -5.40
N LYS A 130 -3.47 -19.17 -4.97
CA LYS A 130 -4.19 -20.19 -5.75
C LYS A 130 -5.68 -19.84 -5.79
N ARG A 131 -6.44 -20.57 -6.60
CA ARG A 131 -7.90 -20.38 -6.77
C ARG A 131 -8.70 -20.53 -5.47
N ASP A 132 -8.19 -21.24 -4.48
CA ASP A 132 -8.82 -21.44 -3.17
C ASP A 132 -8.44 -20.37 -2.12
N GLY A 133 -7.63 -19.39 -2.51
CA GLY A 133 -7.16 -18.31 -1.64
C GLY A 133 -5.99 -18.67 -0.72
N THR A 134 -5.37 -19.84 -0.93
CA THR A 134 -4.09 -20.19 -0.30
C THR A 134 -2.92 -19.63 -1.11
N LEU A 135 -1.80 -19.33 -0.45
CA LEU A 135 -0.56 -18.88 -1.07
C LEU A 135 -0.03 -19.93 -2.05
N GLN A 136 0.47 -19.50 -3.20
CA GLN A 136 1.12 -20.38 -4.16
C GLN A 136 2.42 -20.94 -3.56
N SER A 137 2.73 -22.21 -3.84
CA SER A 137 3.87 -22.91 -3.22
C SER A 137 5.22 -22.23 -3.51
N LYS A 138 5.38 -21.59 -4.68
CA LYS A 138 6.58 -20.82 -5.05
C LYS A 138 6.82 -19.57 -4.19
N HIS A 139 5.82 -19.13 -3.43
CA HIS A 139 5.92 -17.99 -2.51
C HIS A 139 6.04 -18.41 -1.04
N MET A 140 5.93 -19.71 -0.73
CA MET A 140 6.16 -20.28 0.60
C MET A 140 7.66 -20.48 0.84
N ILE A 141 8.38 -19.37 0.88
CA ILE A 141 9.81 -19.33 1.16
C ILE A 141 9.98 -18.58 2.47
N HIS A 142 10.86 -19.10 3.34
CA HIS A 142 11.19 -18.46 4.62
C HIS A 142 11.43 -16.94 4.42
N PRO A 143 10.81 -16.07 5.24
CA PRO A 143 10.14 -16.33 6.51
C PRO A 143 8.67 -16.75 6.40
N TRP A 144 8.14 -16.92 5.18
CA TRP A 144 6.72 -17.15 4.93
C TRP A 144 6.38 -18.61 4.68
N GLY A 145 5.31 -19.06 5.31
CA GLY A 145 4.80 -20.42 5.24
C GLY A 145 3.27 -20.49 5.16
N LYS A 146 2.72 -21.56 5.74
CA LYS A 146 1.29 -21.85 5.68
C LYS A 146 0.47 -20.89 6.54
N GLU A 147 1.06 -20.22 7.52
CA GLU A 147 0.42 -19.27 8.41
C GLU A 147 -0.26 -18.11 7.65
N ILE A 148 0.32 -17.67 6.53
CA ILE A 148 -0.30 -16.68 5.63
C ILE A 148 -1.68 -17.13 5.13
N ASN A 149 -1.98 -18.43 5.10
CA ASN A 149 -3.27 -18.94 4.63
C ASN A 149 -4.41 -18.79 5.63
N HIS A 150 -4.14 -18.29 6.84
CA HIS A 150 -5.11 -18.23 7.92
C HIS A 150 -5.51 -16.81 8.30
N GLY A 151 -6.78 -16.64 8.67
CA GLY A 151 -7.31 -15.36 9.12
C GLY A 151 -7.55 -14.33 8.00
N PRO A 152 -8.03 -13.15 8.37
CA PRO A 152 -8.21 -12.03 7.47
C PRO A 152 -6.86 -11.42 7.06
N VAL A 153 -6.86 -10.71 5.94
CA VAL A 153 -5.70 -9.96 5.44
C VAL A 153 -6.09 -8.51 5.19
N LEU A 154 -5.14 -7.60 5.36
CA LEU A 154 -5.28 -6.20 4.97
C LEU A 154 -4.44 -5.96 3.72
N ILE A 155 -5.00 -5.36 2.69
CA ILE A 155 -4.28 -5.01 1.46
C ILE A 155 -4.20 -3.50 1.37
N LEU A 156 -2.98 -2.95 1.36
CA LEU A 156 -2.73 -1.54 1.10
C LEU A 156 -2.88 -1.27 -0.39
N ILE A 157 -3.87 -0.44 -0.73
CA ILE A 157 -4.17 -0.05 -2.10
C ILE A 157 -3.39 1.21 -2.45
N LEU A 158 -3.47 2.22 -1.59
CA LEU A 158 -2.87 3.53 -1.79
C LEU A 158 -2.24 4.00 -0.49
N LEU A 159 -1.07 4.64 -0.59
CA LEU A 159 -0.47 5.42 0.47
C LEU A 159 0.24 6.60 -0.17
N THR A 160 -0.23 7.82 0.10
CA THR A 160 0.31 9.05 -0.46
C THR A 160 0.53 10.06 0.66
N VAL A 161 1.60 10.84 0.55
CA VAL A 161 1.88 11.99 1.41
C VAL A 161 2.33 13.12 0.49
N ARG A 162 1.69 14.28 0.62
CA ARG A 162 2.03 15.46 -0.19
C ARG A 162 3.48 15.87 0.07
N LYS A 163 4.17 16.35 -0.97
CA LYS A 163 5.61 16.64 -0.94
C LYS A 163 5.98 17.59 0.21
N GLU A 164 5.10 18.53 0.52
CA GLU A 164 5.28 19.57 1.52
C GLU A 164 5.39 18.98 2.94
N TYR A 165 4.65 17.89 3.20
CA TYR A 165 4.53 17.26 4.52
C TYR A 165 5.35 15.97 4.71
N ARG A 166 6.19 15.60 3.74
CA ARG A 166 7.05 14.41 3.85
C ARG A 166 8.13 14.56 4.92
N ARG A 167 8.68 13.41 5.33
CA ARG A 167 9.75 13.26 6.34
C ARG A 167 9.33 13.63 7.77
N GLN A 168 8.02 13.67 8.03
CA GLN A 168 7.42 14.05 9.31
C GLN A 168 6.63 12.90 9.95
N GLY A 169 6.90 11.66 9.56
CA GLY A 169 6.23 10.48 10.12
C GLY A 169 4.80 10.20 9.65
N ILE A 170 4.19 11.10 8.86
CA ILE A 170 2.79 10.99 8.41
C ILE A 170 2.45 9.63 7.79
N ALA A 171 3.29 9.12 6.89
CA ALA A 171 3.06 7.82 6.25
C ALA A 171 2.99 6.67 7.28
N GLN A 172 3.80 6.73 8.34
CA GLN A 172 3.77 5.76 9.43
C GLN A 172 2.53 5.93 10.31
N MET A 173 2.10 7.17 10.58
CA MET A 173 0.85 7.46 11.29
C MET A 173 -0.36 6.88 10.54
N LEU A 174 -0.44 7.11 9.22
CA LEU A 174 -1.49 6.56 8.35
C LEU A 174 -1.51 5.02 8.39
N LEU A 175 -0.35 4.37 8.24
CA LEU A 175 -0.25 2.91 8.33
C LEU A 175 -0.67 2.37 9.71
N ASN A 176 -0.27 3.03 10.79
CA ASN A 176 -0.63 2.64 12.14
C ASN A 176 -2.14 2.76 12.37
N ALA A 177 -2.76 3.85 11.91
CA ALA A 177 -4.20 4.07 11.99
C ALA A 177 -4.97 3.00 11.21
N GLN A 178 -4.50 2.64 10.01
CA GLN A 178 -5.04 1.55 9.21
C GLN A 178 -5.00 0.20 9.94
N ILE A 179 -3.85 -0.13 10.54
CA ILE A 179 -3.68 -1.35 11.33
C ILE A 179 -4.58 -1.34 12.56
N ALA A 180 -4.67 -0.22 13.29
CA ALA A 180 -5.52 -0.07 14.46
C ALA A 180 -7.00 -0.29 14.09
N GLN A 181 -7.46 0.30 12.99
CA GLN A 181 -8.82 0.14 12.51
C GLN A 181 -9.13 -1.30 12.07
N ALA A 182 -8.18 -1.95 11.39
CA ALA A 182 -8.30 -3.35 10.99
C ALA A 182 -8.30 -4.31 12.19
N LYS A 183 -7.56 -4.00 13.26
CA LYS A 183 -7.56 -4.81 14.50
C LYS A 183 -8.90 -4.78 15.24
N LYS A 184 -9.71 -3.73 15.08
CA LYS A 184 -11.08 -3.67 15.62
C LYS A 184 -12.05 -4.67 14.96
N GLN A 185 -11.66 -5.31 13.86
CA GLN A 185 -12.50 -6.29 13.17
C GLN A 185 -12.51 -7.65 13.87
N ARG A 186 -13.65 -8.36 13.79
CA ARG A 186 -13.98 -9.55 14.60
C ARG A 186 -12.94 -10.68 14.62
N ARG A 187 -12.15 -10.85 13.56
CA ARG A 187 -11.26 -12.03 13.40
C ARG A 187 -9.78 -11.74 13.60
N GLY A 188 -9.43 -10.51 13.99
CA GLY A 188 -8.06 -10.08 14.26
C GLY A 188 -7.17 -10.03 13.01
N LEU A 189 -6.54 -8.89 12.77
CA LEU A 189 -5.59 -8.77 11.66
C LEU A 189 -4.29 -9.52 11.96
N ARG A 190 -3.82 -10.33 11.02
CA ARG A 190 -2.52 -11.03 11.14
C ARG A 190 -1.45 -10.53 10.18
N PHE A 191 -1.85 -10.15 8.97
CA PHE A 191 -0.93 -9.79 7.90
C PHE A 191 -1.47 -8.61 7.10
N MET A 192 -0.58 -7.67 6.78
CA MET A 192 -0.84 -6.58 5.87
C MET A 192 0.04 -6.72 4.64
N PHE A 193 -0.56 -6.63 3.46
CA PHE A 193 0.12 -6.79 2.18
C PHE A 193 0.16 -5.46 1.43
N VAL A 194 1.25 -5.24 0.70
CA VAL A 194 1.39 -4.11 -0.21
C VAL A 194 2.18 -4.54 -1.44
N LYS A 195 1.81 -4.01 -2.61
CA LYS A 195 2.66 -4.03 -3.79
C LYS A 195 3.25 -2.62 -3.91
N PRO A 196 4.53 -2.40 -3.58
CA PRO A 196 5.13 -1.07 -3.70
C PRO A 196 4.95 -0.52 -5.11
N GLY A 197 4.73 0.78 -5.21
CA GLY A 197 4.51 1.47 -6.47
C GLY A 197 5.25 2.80 -6.51
N VAL A 198 5.22 3.45 -7.67
CA VAL A 198 5.73 4.80 -7.86
C VAL A 198 4.54 5.75 -7.93
N CYS A 199 4.56 6.80 -7.11
CA CYS A 199 3.58 7.88 -7.23
C CYS A 199 3.92 8.71 -8.47
N PRO A 200 2.99 8.90 -9.44
CA PRO A 200 3.26 9.70 -10.63
C PRO A 200 3.76 11.12 -10.31
N ASP A 201 3.20 11.75 -9.28
CA ASP A 201 3.58 13.09 -8.83
C ASP A 201 5.05 13.19 -8.37
N ASP A 202 5.66 12.06 -7.96
CA ASP A 202 7.07 12.01 -7.54
C ASP A 202 8.04 12.07 -8.72
N ILE A 203 7.57 11.68 -9.90
CA ILE A 203 8.38 11.60 -11.11
C ILE A 203 7.94 12.61 -12.16
N ALA A 204 6.80 13.28 -11.99
CA ALA A 204 6.24 14.21 -12.96
C ALA A 204 7.20 15.35 -13.35
N GLU A 205 7.97 15.87 -12.40
CA GLU A 205 8.97 16.93 -12.65
C GLU A 205 10.24 16.40 -13.33
N GLN A 206 10.52 15.10 -13.19
CA GLN A 206 11.72 14.46 -13.73
C GLN A 206 11.48 13.81 -15.09
N VAL A 207 10.24 13.45 -15.42
CA VAL A 207 9.85 12.81 -16.67
C VAL A 207 9.26 13.87 -17.60
N HIS A 208 9.94 14.15 -18.70
CA HIS A 208 9.48 15.08 -19.73
C HIS A 208 9.48 14.44 -21.12
N ASP A 209 8.69 14.98 -22.04
CA ASP A 209 8.38 14.37 -23.36
C ASP A 209 9.61 13.98 -24.20
N ASN A 210 10.75 14.65 -24.00
CA ASN A 210 11.99 14.39 -24.74
C ASN A 210 12.89 13.30 -24.13
N MET A 211 12.51 12.68 -23.02
CA MET A 211 13.33 11.61 -22.41
C MET A 211 13.23 10.32 -23.23
N SER A 212 14.36 9.64 -23.36
CA SER A 212 14.36 8.26 -23.83
C SER A 212 13.60 7.34 -22.86
N LEU A 213 13.20 6.18 -23.38
CA LEU A 213 12.60 5.13 -22.56
C LEU A 213 13.54 4.71 -21.42
N GLU A 214 14.84 4.58 -21.69
CA GLU A 214 15.83 4.16 -20.70
C GLU A 214 15.93 5.16 -19.54
N GLU A 215 16.00 6.45 -19.85
CA GLU A 215 16.07 7.50 -18.83
C GLU A 215 14.79 7.56 -18.00
N THR A 216 13.61 7.46 -18.64
CA THR A 216 12.32 7.39 -17.95
C THR A 216 12.26 6.20 -16.99
N MET A 217 12.78 5.06 -17.42
CA MET A 217 12.81 3.85 -16.61
C MET A 217 13.80 3.95 -15.45
N GLU A 218 14.93 4.63 -15.62
CA GLU A 218 15.86 4.92 -14.52
C GLU A 218 15.23 5.85 -13.47
N VAL A 219 14.50 6.90 -13.86
CA VAL A 219 13.74 7.74 -12.93
C VAL A 219 12.73 6.91 -12.12
N ARG A 220 11.96 6.05 -12.80
CA ARG A 220 10.99 5.16 -12.15
C ARG A 220 11.65 4.14 -11.24
N ARG A 221 12.80 3.56 -11.64
CA ARG A 221 13.59 2.62 -10.84
C ARG A 221 14.06 3.27 -9.55
N ARG A 222 14.58 4.51 -9.61
CA ARG A 222 14.99 5.27 -8.42
C ARG A 222 13.80 5.57 -7.50
N ALA A 223 12.66 5.98 -8.05
CA ALA A 223 11.45 6.23 -7.26
C ALA A 223 10.92 4.95 -6.59
N TYR A 224 10.89 3.84 -7.31
CA TYR A 224 10.48 2.54 -6.79
C TYR A 224 11.43 2.06 -5.67
N ALA A 225 12.74 2.23 -5.84
CA ALA A 225 13.73 1.91 -4.82
C ALA A 225 13.49 2.71 -3.51
N LYS A 226 13.07 3.99 -3.61
CA LYS A 226 12.66 4.78 -2.44
C LYS A 226 11.44 4.19 -1.74
N ALA A 227 10.41 3.77 -2.49
CA ALA A 227 9.23 3.12 -1.93
C ALA A 227 9.58 1.80 -1.23
N VAL A 228 10.41 0.95 -1.86
CA VAL A 228 10.89 -0.31 -1.26
C VAL A 228 11.64 -0.06 0.04
N ARG A 229 12.57 0.92 0.06
CA ARG A 229 13.30 1.29 1.29
C ARG A 229 12.36 1.73 2.40
N PHE A 230 11.32 2.52 2.09
CA PHE A 230 10.30 2.93 3.06
C PHE A 230 9.59 1.72 3.69
N TYR A 231 9.04 0.82 2.87
CA TYR A 231 8.31 -0.34 3.39
C TYR A 231 9.20 -1.29 4.19
N ARG A 232 10.45 -1.50 3.75
CA ARG A 232 11.42 -2.31 4.50
C ARG A 232 11.79 -1.68 5.83
N ALA A 233 12.03 -0.37 5.86
CA ALA A 233 12.32 0.36 7.09
C ALA A 233 11.16 0.30 8.08
N TYR A 234 9.91 0.27 7.59
CA TYR A 234 8.73 0.08 8.43
C TYR A 234 8.63 -1.35 9.01
N GLY A 235 9.21 -2.36 8.34
CA GLY A 235 9.19 -3.76 8.79
C GLY A 235 8.54 -4.74 7.81
N PHE A 236 8.10 -4.27 6.65
CA PHE A 236 7.60 -5.18 5.61
C PHE A 236 8.75 -5.99 5.00
N ARG A 237 8.50 -7.26 4.68
CA ARG A 237 9.43 -8.13 3.94
C ARG A 237 8.76 -8.75 2.72
N ARG A 238 9.53 -9.10 1.71
CA ARG A 238 9.01 -9.61 0.43
C ARG A 238 8.44 -11.01 0.57
N VAL A 239 7.29 -11.27 -0.05
CA VAL A 239 6.63 -12.58 -0.04
C VAL A 239 7.22 -13.50 -1.11
N GLY A 240 8.22 -14.29 -0.72
CA GLY A 240 8.95 -15.18 -1.63
C GLY A 240 9.53 -14.43 -2.83
N LEU A 241 9.33 -14.95 -4.04
CA LEU A 241 9.82 -14.33 -5.29
C LEU A 241 8.85 -13.29 -5.91
N SER A 242 7.90 -12.77 -5.16
CA SER A 242 6.88 -11.85 -5.70
C SER A 242 7.29 -10.37 -5.60
N ASN A 243 6.53 -9.51 -6.28
CA ASN A 243 6.58 -8.06 -6.10
C ASN A 243 5.79 -7.57 -4.87
N TRP A 244 5.23 -8.49 -4.08
CA TRP A 244 4.44 -8.17 -2.90
C TRP A 244 5.29 -8.24 -1.64
N PHE A 245 4.94 -7.35 -0.72
CA PHE A 245 5.49 -7.25 0.61
C PHE A 245 4.41 -7.59 1.62
N CYS A 246 4.83 -8.14 2.75
CA CYS A 246 3.97 -8.50 3.86
C CYS A 246 4.57 -7.99 5.16
N LEU A 247 3.71 -7.45 6.02
CA LEU A 247 3.98 -7.12 7.41
C LEU A 247 3.21 -8.08 8.30
N ALA A 248 3.93 -8.82 9.13
CA ALA A 248 3.34 -9.65 10.17
C ALA A 248 2.97 -8.79 11.39
N MET A 249 1.74 -8.93 11.88
CA MET A 249 1.29 -8.23 13.09
C MET A 249 1.88 -8.82 14.37
N ASP A 250 2.29 -10.09 14.31
CA ASP A 250 3.01 -10.78 15.37
C ASP A 250 4.45 -10.24 15.44
N GLN A 251 4.85 -9.71 16.59
CA GLN A 251 6.16 -9.09 16.81
C GLN A 251 7.29 -10.11 16.89
N GLU A 252 6.97 -11.38 17.18
CA GLU A 252 7.95 -12.47 17.23
C GLU A 252 8.10 -13.18 15.89
N HIS A 253 7.40 -12.72 14.85
CA HIS A 253 7.45 -13.33 13.53
C HIS A 253 8.87 -13.24 12.93
N PRO A 254 9.43 -14.34 12.35
CA PRO A 254 10.81 -14.36 11.85
C PRO A 254 11.13 -13.27 10.81
N SER A 255 10.13 -12.74 10.11
CA SER A 255 10.32 -11.63 9.16
C SER A 255 10.93 -10.38 9.80
N HIS A 256 10.69 -10.13 11.09
CA HIS A 256 11.22 -8.95 11.79
C HIS A 256 12.72 -9.05 12.05
N ASN A 257 13.29 -10.25 12.03
CA ASN A 257 14.72 -10.50 12.24
C ASN A 257 15.55 -10.35 10.95
N ILE A 258 14.90 -10.17 9.80
CA ILE A 258 15.59 -9.97 8.52
C ILE A 258 15.93 -8.49 8.40
N ALA A 259 17.18 -8.12 8.20
CA ALA A 259 17.54 -6.73 7.95
C ALA A 259 16.94 -6.22 6.62
N PRO A 260 16.60 -4.92 6.48
CA PRO A 260 16.15 -4.36 5.20
C PRO A 260 17.07 -4.67 4.01
N GLU A 261 18.37 -4.78 4.25
CA GLU A 261 19.41 -5.06 3.27
C GLU A 261 19.43 -6.54 2.84
N ASP A 262 19.06 -7.44 3.76
CA ASP A 262 19.03 -8.88 3.54
C ASP A 262 17.73 -9.38 2.89
N ASP A 263 16.70 -8.52 2.84
CA ASP A 263 15.44 -8.84 2.15
C ASP A 263 15.71 -9.00 0.63
N PRO A 264 15.44 -10.17 0.03
CA PRO A 264 15.81 -10.44 -1.35
C PRO A 264 15.07 -9.51 -2.30
N ASN A 265 15.75 -9.05 -3.35
CA ASN A 265 15.09 -8.46 -4.51
C ASN A 265 14.75 -9.57 -5.51
N PRO A 266 13.58 -9.53 -6.18
CA PRO A 266 13.37 -10.40 -7.32
C PRO A 266 14.45 -10.09 -8.35
N ALA A 267 14.81 -11.09 -9.15
CA ALA A 267 15.64 -10.84 -10.31
C ALA A 267 15.00 -9.70 -11.13
N PRO A 268 15.80 -8.77 -11.69
CA PRO A 268 15.26 -7.75 -12.57
C PRO A 268 14.39 -8.42 -13.63
N HIS A 269 13.21 -7.84 -13.85
CA HIS A 269 12.27 -8.32 -14.84
C HIS A 269 12.97 -8.58 -16.17
N THR A 270 12.71 -9.75 -16.76
CA THR A 270 13.22 -10.04 -18.10
C THR A 270 12.66 -9.03 -19.10
N GLU A 271 13.33 -8.79 -20.23
CA GLU A 271 12.85 -7.88 -21.29
C GLU A 271 11.38 -8.12 -21.68
N ARG A 272 10.91 -9.36 -21.55
CA ARG A 272 9.53 -9.77 -21.79
C ARG A 272 8.52 -9.20 -20.77
N GLU A 273 8.86 -9.22 -19.49
CA GLU A 273 8.02 -8.65 -18.42
C GLU A 273 8.03 -7.12 -18.46
N MET A 274 9.15 -6.54 -18.90
CA MET A 274 9.27 -5.11 -19.18
C MET A 274 8.42 -4.71 -20.38
N SER A 275 8.35 -5.55 -21.43
CA SER A 275 7.49 -5.35 -22.61
C SER A 275 6.00 -5.42 -22.30
N GLU A 276 5.58 -6.34 -21.43
CA GLU A 276 4.20 -6.39 -20.93
C GLU A 276 3.86 -5.15 -20.08
N LEU A 277 4.80 -4.66 -19.27
CA LEU A 277 4.73 -3.37 -18.59
C LEU A 277 4.59 -2.21 -19.59
N TYR A 278 5.38 -2.18 -20.67
CA TYR A 278 5.32 -1.15 -21.71
C TYR A 278 3.95 -1.13 -22.42
N GLN A 279 3.39 -2.30 -22.74
CA GLN A 279 2.03 -2.42 -23.30
C GLN A 279 0.94 -2.00 -22.32
N LEU A 280 1.06 -2.36 -21.03
CA LEU A 280 0.08 -1.99 -20.00
C LEU A 280 0.07 -0.48 -19.73
N MET A 281 1.21 0.19 -19.95
CA MET A 281 1.38 1.63 -19.78
C MET A 281 1.05 2.43 -21.05
N GLY A 282 0.54 1.77 -22.10
CA GLY A 282 0.14 2.43 -23.35
C GLY A 282 1.30 3.01 -24.16
N ILE A 283 2.53 2.53 -23.93
CA ILE A 283 3.73 2.93 -24.66
C ILE A 283 3.87 1.98 -25.86
N GLN A 284 3.60 2.48 -27.07
CA GLN A 284 3.91 1.73 -28.30
C GLN A 284 5.41 1.86 -28.59
N ILE A 285 6.07 0.71 -28.81
CA ILE A 285 7.46 0.61 -29.30
C ILE A 285 7.43 0.63 -30.82
#